data_AF-A0AAE9NBA3-F1
#
_entry.id   AF-A0AAE9NBA3-F1
#
_cell.length_a   1.000
_cell.length_b   1.000
_cell.length_c   1.000
_cell.angle_alpha   90.00
_cell.angle_beta   90.00
_cell.angle_gamma   90.00
#
_symmetry.space_group_name_H-M   'P 1'
#
loop_
_entity.id
_entity.type
_entity.pdbx_description
1 polymer ?
#
loop_
_entity_poly.entity_id
_entity_poly.type
_entity_poly.pdbx_seq_one_letter_code
_entity_poly.pdbx_strand_id
1 'polypeptide(L)'
;MMRNGFILLTFCTALLGCAVAPAQERRPIAWDGLGQDPNKSARRPHIAKPRATNPAPAASDPNQERQRVLDTLRPYSEAWWAVHDEIEAENDRKLGTKLVICPRCVQPRQDDDVTGSTR
;
A
#
# COMPACT_ATOMS: atom_id res chain seq x y z
N MET A 1 37.08 -16.23 42.78
CA MET A 1 35.84 -15.41 42.74
C MET A 1 35.91 -14.21 41.78
N MET A 2 37.08 -13.60 41.50
CA MET A 2 37.17 -12.41 40.62
C MET A 2 36.90 -12.67 39.12
N ARG A 3 37.18 -13.88 38.61
CA ARG A 3 37.00 -14.21 37.18
C ARG A 3 35.54 -14.15 36.74
N ASN A 4 34.62 -14.62 37.58
CA ASN A 4 33.19 -14.63 37.25
C ASN A 4 32.58 -13.22 37.34
N GLY A 5 33.11 -12.38 38.24
CA GLY A 5 32.70 -10.97 38.32
C GLY A 5 33.05 -10.19 37.05
N PHE A 6 34.26 -10.39 36.50
CA PHE A 6 34.65 -9.77 35.24
C PHE A 6 33.77 -10.22 34.06
N ILE A 7 33.42 -11.50 33.99
CA ILE A 7 32.56 -12.05 32.93
C ILE A 7 31.13 -11.48 33.03
N LEU A 8 30.59 -11.37 34.24
CA LEU A 8 29.26 -10.76 34.44
C LEU A 8 29.25 -9.28 34.09
N LEU A 9 30.34 -8.56 34.41
CA LEU A 9 30.45 -7.13 34.16
C LEU A 9 30.57 -6.83 32.67
N THR A 10 31.35 -7.61 31.91
CA THR A 10 31.45 -7.48 30.45
C THR A 10 30.15 -7.89 29.75
N PHE A 11 29.43 -8.89 30.28
CA PHE A 11 28.14 -9.30 29.74
C PHE A 11 27.06 -8.22 29.97
N CYS A 12 27.01 -7.63 31.16
CA CYS A 12 26.09 -6.53 31.47
C CYS A 12 26.35 -5.30 30.59
N THR A 13 27.61 -4.90 30.39
CA THR A 13 27.92 -3.74 29.53
C THR A 13 27.60 -3.99 28.06
N ALA A 14 27.79 -5.22 27.56
CA ALA A 14 27.41 -5.59 26.20
C ALA A 14 25.88 -5.51 25.98
N LEU A 15 25.07 -5.97 26.95
CA LEU A 15 23.61 -5.91 26.84
C LEU A 15 23.04 -4.49 26.95
N LEU A 16 23.65 -3.64 27.78
CA LEU A 16 23.26 -2.23 27.92
C LEU A 16 23.52 -1.41 26.63
N GLY A 17 24.48 -1.80 25.81
CA GLY A 17 24.78 -1.15 24.52
C GLY A 17 23.71 -1.33 23.44
N CYS A 18 22.84 -2.36 23.54
CA CYS A 18 21.81 -2.63 22.53
C CYS A 18 20.47 -1.92 22.78
N ALA A 19 20.26 -1.32 23.96
CA ALA A 19 18.99 -0.67 24.30
C ALA A 19 18.91 0.80 23.88
N VAL A 20 20.04 1.39 23.45
CA VAL A 20 20.13 2.83 23.12
C VAL A 20 20.28 3.00 21.61
N ALA A 21 19.32 2.49 20.84
CA ALA A 21 19.10 3.01 19.51
C ALA A 21 18.62 4.45 19.67
N PRO A 22 19.30 5.47 19.09
CA PRO A 22 18.74 6.81 19.10
C PRO A 22 17.34 6.72 18.47
N ALA A 23 16.35 7.33 19.12
CA ALA A 23 15.03 7.45 18.55
C ALA A 23 15.19 8.08 17.16
N GLN A 24 15.07 7.25 16.12
CA GLN A 24 15.11 7.69 14.74
C GLN A 24 14.12 8.84 14.64
N GLU A 25 14.66 10.02 14.37
CA GLU A 25 13.89 11.24 14.22
C GLU A 25 12.76 10.89 13.24
N ARG A 26 11.49 11.02 13.66
CA ARG A 26 10.31 10.71 12.84
C ARG A 26 10.23 11.73 11.70
N ARG A 27 11.13 11.61 10.74
CA ARG A 27 11.08 12.34 9.48
C ARG A 27 10.05 11.61 8.63
N PRO A 28 9.14 12.34 7.95
CA PRO A 28 8.22 11.72 7.01
C PRO A 28 9.05 10.93 5.99
N ILE A 29 8.91 9.60 6.03
CA ILE A 29 9.59 8.70 5.11
C ILE A 29 8.92 8.88 3.77
N ALA A 30 9.68 9.35 2.79
CA ALA A 30 9.23 9.39 1.40
C ALA A 30 9.25 7.96 0.87
N TRP A 31 8.07 7.43 0.53
CA TRP A 31 7.91 6.05 0.04
C TRP A 31 8.46 5.89 -1.38
N ASP A 32 8.85 6.99 -2.04
CA ASP A 32 9.41 7.05 -3.39
C ASP A 32 10.94 6.85 -3.44
N GLY A 33 11.61 6.74 -2.28
CA GLY A 33 13.07 6.55 -2.20
C GLY A 33 13.90 7.82 -2.47
N LEU A 34 13.28 8.97 -2.76
CA LEU A 34 13.98 10.22 -3.04
C LEU A 34 14.20 11.08 -1.78
N GLY A 35 13.71 10.65 -0.61
CA GLY A 35 13.85 11.36 0.66
C GLY A 35 13.10 12.70 0.75
N GLN A 36 12.28 13.00 -0.25
CA GLN A 36 11.52 14.25 -0.36
C GLN A 36 10.11 14.04 0.20
N ASP A 37 9.71 14.83 1.19
CA ASP A 37 8.34 14.76 1.73
C ASP A 37 7.32 15.18 0.64
N PRO A 38 6.41 14.27 0.20
CA PRO A 38 5.46 14.55 -0.88
C PRO A 38 4.46 15.66 -0.53
N ASN A 39 4.33 16.03 0.75
CA ASN A 39 3.49 17.13 1.20
C ASN A 39 4.21 18.48 1.20
N LYS A 40 5.53 18.53 1.00
CA LYS A 40 6.32 19.77 0.93
C LYS A 40 6.36 20.32 -0.49
N SER A 41 5.22 20.76 -1.00
CA SER A 41 5.22 21.54 -2.25
C SER A 41 5.58 23.01 -1.95
N ALA A 42 6.73 23.48 -2.43
CA ALA A 42 7.19 24.87 -2.25
C ALA A 42 6.29 25.94 -2.93
N ARG A 43 5.36 25.54 -3.81
CA ARG A 43 4.40 26.41 -4.49
C ARG A 43 3.15 25.63 -4.94
N ARG A 44 2.32 25.11 -4.02
CA ARG A 44 0.95 24.74 -4.41
C ARG A 44 0.02 25.93 -4.16
N PRO A 45 -0.64 26.50 -5.19
CA PRO A 45 -1.83 27.28 -4.91
C PRO A 45 -2.82 26.36 -4.20
N HIS A 46 -3.50 26.86 -3.17
CA HIS A 46 -4.58 26.15 -2.49
C HIS A 46 -5.59 25.69 -3.54
N ILE A 47 -5.47 24.44 -4.01
CA ILE A 47 -6.52 23.81 -4.80
C ILE A 47 -7.63 23.58 -3.79
N ALA A 48 -8.63 24.46 -3.82
CA ALA A 48 -9.89 24.25 -3.14
C ALA A 48 -10.35 22.85 -3.53
N LYS A 49 -10.51 21.96 -2.53
CA LYS A 49 -11.09 20.63 -2.74
C LYS A 49 -12.31 20.80 -3.63
N PRO A 50 -12.37 20.15 -4.82
CA PRO A 50 -13.58 20.16 -5.62
C PRO A 50 -14.70 19.68 -4.70
N ARG A 51 -15.71 20.53 -4.49
CA ARG A 51 -16.90 20.14 -3.74
C ARG A 51 -17.47 18.94 -4.48
N ALA A 52 -17.49 17.78 -3.82
CA ALA A 52 -18.04 16.55 -4.37
C ALA A 52 -19.42 16.87 -4.93
N THR A 53 -19.51 16.94 -6.25
CA THR A 53 -20.78 17.11 -6.96
C THR A 53 -21.57 15.84 -6.68
N ASN A 54 -22.86 15.97 -6.37
CA ASN A 54 -23.73 14.85 -6.00
C ASN A 54 -23.44 13.64 -6.91
N PRO A 55 -23.18 12.45 -6.34
CA PRO A 55 -22.87 11.28 -7.14
C PRO A 55 -24.01 11.08 -8.14
N ALA A 56 -23.65 10.94 -9.42
CA ALA A 56 -24.56 10.47 -10.45
C ALA A 56 -25.27 9.20 -9.94
N PRO A 57 -26.53 8.95 -10.33
CA PRO A 57 -27.25 7.76 -9.90
C PRO A 57 -26.36 6.53 -10.14
N ALA A 58 -26.10 5.79 -9.06
CA ALA A 58 -25.18 4.67 -9.08
C ALA A 58 -25.62 3.71 -10.18
N ALA A 59 -24.80 3.56 -11.24
CA ALA A 59 -24.95 2.45 -12.16
C ALA A 59 -25.00 1.16 -11.33
N SER A 60 -25.87 0.22 -11.71
CA SER A 60 -25.98 -1.08 -11.07
C SER A 60 -24.59 -1.69 -10.89
N ASP A 61 -24.23 -2.09 -9.68
CA ASP A 61 -22.90 -2.63 -9.41
C ASP A 61 -22.70 -3.94 -10.19
N PRO A 62 -21.76 -4.00 -11.14
CA PRO A 62 -21.51 -5.22 -11.92
C PRO A 62 -21.06 -6.41 -11.07
N ASN A 63 -20.62 -6.18 -9.81
CA ASN A 63 -20.20 -7.24 -8.90
C ASN A 63 -21.32 -7.76 -8.00
N GLN A 64 -22.52 -7.18 -8.03
CA GLN A 64 -23.60 -7.55 -7.11
C GLN A 64 -23.97 -9.04 -7.19
N GLU A 65 -24.08 -9.59 -8.40
CA GLU A 65 -24.41 -11.01 -8.59
C GLU A 65 -23.22 -11.92 -8.25
N ARG A 66 -21.99 -11.52 -8.61
CA ARG A 66 -20.77 -12.27 -8.26
C ARG A 66 -20.60 -12.39 -6.75
N GLN A 67 -20.92 -11.33 -6.01
CA GLN A 67 -20.88 -11.34 -4.55
C GLN A 67 -21.86 -12.36 -3.96
N ARG A 68 -23.07 -12.46 -4.51
CA ARG A 68 -24.04 -13.49 -4.09
C ARG A 68 -23.52 -14.89 -4.34
N VAL A 69 -22.87 -15.13 -5.48
CA VAL A 69 -22.24 -16.42 -5.77
C VAL A 69 -21.13 -16.69 -4.76
N LEU A 70 -20.26 -15.71 -4.47
CA LEU A 70 -19.18 -15.83 -3.51
C LEU A 70 -19.67 -16.26 -2.11
N ASP A 71 -20.80 -15.69 -1.66
CA ASP A 71 -21.41 -16.00 -0.35
C ASP A 71 -21.91 -17.46 -0.25
N THR A 72 -22.21 -18.10 -1.38
CA THR A 72 -22.62 -19.52 -1.42
C THR A 72 -21.46 -20.49 -1.47
N LEU A 73 -20.25 -20.01 -1.82
CA LEU A 73 -19.07 -20.84 -1.98
C LEU A 73 -18.37 -21.05 -0.63
N ARG A 74 -17.73 -22.21 -0.48
CA ARG A 74 -16.91 -22.50 0.70
C ARG A 74 -15.74 -21.50 0.73
N PRO A 75 -15.52 -20.77 1.85
CA PRO A 75 -14.42 -19.83 1.98
C PRO A 75 -13.08 -20.47 1.62
N TYR A 76 -12.28 -19.74 0.83
CA TYR A 76 -10.94 -20.15 0.38
C TYR A 76 -10.88 -21.41 -0.50
N SER A 77 -12.01 -21.92 -0.98
CA SER A 77 -12.00 -22.94 -2.02
C SER A 77 -11.51 -22.37 -3.36
N GLU A 78 -11.12 -23.24 -4.29
CA GLU A 78 -10.68 -22.83 -5.63
C GLU A 78 -11.77 -22.02 -6.36
N ALA A 79 -13.02 -22.48 -6.31
CA ALA A 79 -14.15 -21.75 -6.88
C ALA A 79 -14.37 -20.38 -6.21
N TRP A 80 -14.16 -20.29 -4.89
CA TRP A 80 -14.27 -19.03 -4.17
C TRP A 80 -13.19 -18.05 -4.63
N TRP A 81 -11.95 -18.49 -4.78
CA TRP A 81 -10.87 -17.65 -5.30
C TRP A 81 -11.13 -17.18 -6.73
N ALA A 82 -11.63 -18.05 -7.61
CA ALA A 82 -11.96 -17.66 -8.98
C ALA A 82 -12.97 -16.50 -9.04
N VAL A 83 -14.04 -16.57 -8.24
CA VAL A 83 -15.05 -15.50 -8.17
C VAL A 83 -14.50 -14.25 -7.46
N HIS A 84 -13.69 -14.43 -6.40
CA HIS A 84 -13.08 -13.32 -5.68
C HIS A 84 -12.14 -12.51 -6.58
N ASP A 85 -11.30 -13.18 -7.37
CA ASP A 85 -10.34 -12.53 -8.27
C ASP A 85 -11.05 -11.75 -9.38
N GLU A 86 -12.17 -12.26 -9.90
CA GLU A 86 -13.01 -11.50 -10.84
C GLU A 86 -13.59 -10.22 -10.22
N ILE A 87 -14.06 -10.31 -8.97
CA ILE A 87 -14.60 -9.16 -8.24
C ILE A 87 -13.51 -8.11 -8.03
N GLU A 88 -12.32 -8.55 -7.62
CA GLU A 88 -11.17 -7.68 -7.37
C GLU A 88 -10.69 -7.01 -8.67
N ALA A 89 -10.59 -7.77 -9.77
CA ALA A 89 -10.19 -7.24 -11.06
C ALA A 89 -11.13 -6.13 -11.58
N GLU A 90 -12.45 -6.29 -11.40
CA GLU A 90 -13.41 -5.24 -11.78
C GLU A 90 -13.34 -4.03 -10.84
N ASN A 91 -13.09 -4.25 -9.55
CA ASN A 91 -12.87 -3.17 -8.59
C ASN A 91 -11.61 -2.35 -8.93
N ASP A 92 -10.52 -3.03 -9.28
CA ASP A 92 -9.29 -2.40 -9.74
C ASP A 92 -9.50 -1.61 -11.03
N ARG A 93 -10.29 -2.12 -11.97
CA ARG A 93 -10.67 -1.37 -13.18
C ARG A 93 -11.43 -0.08 -12.84
N LYS A 94 -12.40 -0.16 -11.93
CA LYS A 94 -13.14 1.01 -11.42
C LYS A 94 -12.22 1.99 -10.69
N LEU A 95 -11.26 1.50 -9.93
CA LEU A 95 -10.29 2.34 -9.23
C LEU A 95 -9.33 3.01 -10.21
N GLY A 96 -8.80 2.28 -11.18
CA GLY A 96 -7.91 2.80 -12.21
C GLY A 96 -8.53 3.95 -13.00
N THR A 97 -9.83 3.86 -13.34
CA THR A 97 -10.54 4.98 -14.00
C THR A 97 -10.71 6.21 -13.11
N LYS A 98 -10.78 6.03 -11.78
CA LYS A 98 -10.94 7.13 -10.81
C LYS A 98 -9.61 7.74 -10.36
N LEU A 99 -8.53 6.96 -10.36
CA LEU A 99 -7.21 7.33 -9.81
C LEU A 99 -6.27 7.97 -10.84
N VAL A 100 -6.80 8.66 -11.85
CA VAL A 100 -5.97 9.36 -12.84
C VAL A 100 -5.34 10.62 -12.22
N ILE A 101 -4.10 10.49 -11.73
CA ILE A 101 -3.33 11.59 -11.12
C ILE A 101 -2.78 12.57 -12.19
N CYS A 102 -2.38 12.07 -13.37
CA CYS A 102 -1.94 12.85 -14.52
C CYS A 102 -2.44 12.21 -15.83
N PRO A 103 -3.44 12.78 -16.53
CA PRO A 103 -3.99 12.21 -17.76
C PRO A 103 -2.97 12.06 -18.89
N ARG A 104 -1.98 12.96 -18.95
CA ARG A 104 -0.92 12.92 -19.98
C ARG A 104 0.23 11.97 -19.67
N CYS A 105 0.26 11.41 -18.46
CA CYS A 105 1.32 10.54 -17.98
C CYS A 105 0.87 9.06 -17.92
N VAL A 106 -0.43 8.79 -18.07
CA VAL A 106 -0.96 7.42 -18.10
C VAL A 106 -0.83 6.91 -19.53
N GLN A 107 0.16 6.06 -19.78
CA GLN A 107 0.15 5.22 -20.97
C GLN A 107 -1.06 4.27 -20.90
N PRO A 108 -1.80 4.04 -22.00
CA PRO A 108 -2.78 2.96 -22.07
C PRO A 108 -2.08 1.67 -21.66
N ARG A 109 -2.68 0.91 -20.73
CA ARG A 109 -2.17 -0.39 -20.29
C ARG A 109 -2.07 -1.30 -21.52
N GLN A 110 -0.85 -1.49 -22.03
CA GLN A 110 -0.54 -2.57 -22.96
C GLN A 110 -0.43 -3.83 -22.11
N ASP A 111 -1.20 -4.83 -22.47
CA ASP A 111 -1.43 -6.08 -21.74
C ASP A 111 -0.23 -7.04 -21.89
N ASP A 112 0.97 -6.51 -21.74
CA ASP A 112 2.19 -7.32 -21.74
C ASP A 112 2.54 -7.58 -20.28
N ASP A 113 2.07 -8.72 -19.79
CA ASP A 113 2.28 -9.28 -18.45
C ASP A 113 3.75 -9.73 -18.29
N VAL A 114 4.69 -8.83 -18.58
CA VAL A 114 6.12 -9.06 -18.44
C VAL A 114 6.52 -8.48 -17.09
N THR A 115 6.44 -9.33 -16.07
CA THR A 115 7.14 -9.08 -14.82
C THR A 115 8.63 -9.01 -15.17
N GLY A 116 9.18 -7.79 -15.24
CA GLY A 116 10.55 -7.50 -15.67
C GLY A 116 11.62 -7.97 -14.69
N SER A 117 11.55 -9.21 -14.21
CA SER A 117 12.62 -9.87 -13.48
C SER A 117 13.69 -10.29 -14.48
N THR A 118 14.59 -9.37 -14.80
CA THR A 118 15.88 -9.72 -15.41
C THR A 118 16.84 -10.17 -14.31
N ARG A 119 17.36 -11.39 -14.50
CA ARG A 119 18.36 -12.06 -13.64
C ARG A 119 19.72 -11.37 -13.68
#